data_AF-A0A086T2V3-F1
#
_entry.id   AF-A0A086T2V3-F1
#
_cell.length_a   1.000
_cell.length_b   1.000
_cell.length_c   1.000
_cell.angle_alpha   90.00
_cell.angle_beta   90.00
_cell.angle_gamma   90.00
#
_symmetry.space_group_name_H-M   'P 1'
#
loop_
_entity.id
_entity.type
_entity.pdbx_description
1 polymer ?
#
loop_
_entity_poly.entity_id
_entity_poly.type
_entity_poly.pdbx_seq_one_letter_code
_entity_poly.pdbx_strand_id
1 'polypeptide(L)'
;MDGEGETKKKKLTMPCKQQPANLSKTFARSLATEAPRTNITRSADTQTLLQSWHPASTVPVTVHSFPWLEPTSLEEWSVEHLYLPLRRDLLHLAVVYEGDNTRLGTASTKTRWDVHGSHRKVHPQKGTGRARAGSKQSPIRRGGGVSHGPHPRDFGTKLNRKTYDKAWRTALSYRYRRGELLVCEDGMDLALPRDFELVADRHLRDGMREAYLAKYVTGVLGSLGLGRPDGRTLFVTGDRRQRLFEALEQVPWEGRALDLEDVDVKDLLEGGRVVMERGVLKEMIERHQSDLVSKVVVNGFAHHGPQSGQRLLGA
;
A
#
# COMPACT_ATOMS: atom_id res chain seq x y z
N MET A 1 -34.46 29.81 -52.54
CA MET A 1 -35.68 30.23 -51.84
C MET A 1 -35.50 29.86 -50.40
N ASP A 2 -34.89 30.82 -49.75
CA ASP A 2 -34.37 30.87 -48.40
C ASP A 2 -35.50 30.92 -47.37
N GLY A 3 -35.18 30.54 -46.13
CA GLY A 3 -36.12 30.61 -45.01
C GLY A 3 -35.52 30.05 -43.72
N GLU A 4 -34.53 30.76 -43.19
CA GLU A 4 -33.89 30.51 -41.89
C GLU A 4 -34.84 30.82 -40.71
N GLY A 5 -34.74 30.02 -39.64
CA GLY A 5 -35.44 30.23 -38.37
C GLY A 5 -34.48 30.04 -37.19
N GLU A 6 -33.88 31.14 -36.75
CA GLU A 6 -32.82 31.24 -35.75
C GLU A 6 -33.41 31.34 -34.31
N THR A 7 -33.10 30.40 -33.41
CA THR A 7 -33.47 30.48 -31.98
C THR A 7 -32.33 31.03 -31.12
N LYS A 8 -32.52 32.27 -30.61
CA LYS A 8 -31.58 33.01 -29.75
C LYS A 8 -31.53 32.50 -28.30
N LYS A 9 -30.31 32.23 -27.81
CA LYS A 9 -29.96 32.03 -26.39
C LYS A 9 -29.98 33.36 -25.62
N LYS A 10 -30.72 33.44 -24.51
CA LYS A 10 -30.67 34.57 -23.55
C LYS A 10 -29.52 34.37 -22.54
N LYS A 11 -28.53 35.27 -22.55
CA LYS A 11 -27.51 35.44 -21.50
C LYS A 11 -28.11 36.29 -20.37
N LEU A 12 -28.01 35.83 -19.13
CA LEU A 12 -28.33 36.61 -17.94
C LEU A 12 -27.02 37.19 -17.38
N THR A 13 -26.88 38.51 -17.43
CA THR A 13 -25.75 39.27 -16.88
C THR A 13 -26.19 39.92 -15.57
N MET A 14 -25.46 39.69 -14.48
CA MET A 14 -25.68 40.37 -13.18
C MET A 14 -24.75 41.59 -13.07
N PRO A 15 -25.20 42.75 -12.53
CA PRO A 15 -24.41 43.97 -12.47
C PRO A 15 -23.52 44.06 -11.21
N CYS A 16 -22.33 44.63 -11.43
CA CYS A 16 -21.36 45.09 -10.44
C CYS A 16 -21.90 46.27 -9.62
N LYS A 17 -21.69 46.28 -8.30
CA LYS A 17 -21.94 47.46 -7.43
C LYS A 17 -20.73 47.73 -6.53
N GLN A 18 -20.37 49.00 -6.51
CA GLN A 18 -19.15 49.61 -5.99
C GLN A 18 -19.13 49.72 -4.44
N GLN A 19 -17.91 49.80 -3.89
CA GLN A 19 -17.61 50.16 -2.49
C GLN A 19 -17.90 51.67 -2.22
N PRO A 20 -17.91 52.09 -0.94
CA PRO A 20 -16.97 53.13 -0.55
C PRO A 20 -16.21 52.88 0.77
N ALA A 21 -15.10 53.59 0.91
CA ALA A 21 -14.06 53.44 1.92
C ALA A 21 -14.21 54.33 3.17
N ASN A 22 -13.42 53.97 4.19
CA ASN A 22 -12.84 54.77 5.28
C ASN A 22 -13.71 55.17 6.49
N LEU A 23 -13.22 54.86 7.69
CA LEU A 23 -12.81 55.84 8.72
C LEU A 23 -12.07 55.16 9.90
N SER A 24 -11.15 55.92 10.48
CA SER A 24 -10.04 55.56 11.37
C SER A 24 -10.38 55.50 12.87
N LYS A 25 -9.45 54.91 13.64
CA LYS A 25 -9.26 54.84 15.12
C LYS A 25 -9.73 56.11 15.88
N THR A 26 -10.22 56.08 17.14
CA THR A 26 -9.52 55.77 18.41
C THR A 26 -10.47 55.82 19.63
N PHE A 27 -10.17 55.02 20.66
CA PHE A 27 -10.38 55.17 22.13
C PHE A 27 -11.60 55.92 22.72
N ALA A 28 -12.40 55.18 23.54
CA ALA A 28 -12.97 55.68 24.79
C ALA A 28 -13.24 54.52 25.79
N ARG A 29 -12.75 54.66 27.03
CA ARG A 29 -13.17 53.88 28.22
C ARG A 29 -14.41 54.55 28.80
N SER A 30 -15.42 53.78 29.23
CA SER A 30 -16.00 53.89 30.58
C SER A 30 -17.18 52.92 30.83
N LEU A 31 -17.05 52.18 31.94
CA LEU A 31 -18.04 51.86 32.96
C LEU A 31 -19.50 51.65 32.54
N ALA A 32 -19.92 50.39 32.45
CA ALA A 32 -21.29 49.99 32.72
C ALA A 32 -21.31 48.68 33.49
N THR A 33 -21.94 48.73 34.66
CA THR A 33 -22.13 47.69 35.67
C THR A 33 -22.78 46.44 35.09
N GLU A 34 -22.15 45.27 35.25
CA GLU A 34 -22.79 43.98 34.99
C GLU A 34 -23.77 43.66 36.13
N ALA A 35 -25.03 43.44 35.79
CA ALA A 35 -25.97 42.77 36.68
C ALA A 35 -25.80 41.25 36.53
N PRO A 36 -25.68 40.46 37.61
CA PRO A 36 -25.62 39.00 37.49
C PRO A 36 -26.98 38.49 36.98
N ARG A 37 -26.98 37.92 35.78
CA ARG A 37 -28.15 37.16 35.31
C ARG A 37 -28.24 35.89 36.14
N THR A 38 -29.37 35.72 36.81
CA THR A 38 -29.78 34.54 37.56
C THR A 38 -29.45 33.27 36.78
N ASN A 39 -28.76 32.33 37.42
CA ASN A 39 -28.44 31.02 36.89
C ASN A 39 -29.69 30.37 36.28
N ILE A 40 -29.78 30.38 34.95
CA ILE A 40 -30.65 29.47 34.23
C ILE A 40 -30.04 28.10 34.49
N THR A 41 -30.71 27.31 35.31
CA THR A 41 -30.51 25.86 35.39
C THR A 41 -30.71 25.31 33.98
N ARG A 42 -29.63 25.28 33.18
CA ARG A 42 -29.58 24.48 31.96
C ARG A 42 -29.62 23.05 32.44
N SER A 43 -30.76 22.41 32.20
CA SER A 43 -30.96 20.97 32.24
C SER A 43 -29.67 20.24 31.86
N ALA A 44 -29.22 19.38 32.76
CA ALA A 44 -28.33 18.30 32.40
C ALA A 44 -28.95 17.48 31.26
N ASP A 45 -28.10 16.71 30.58
CA ASP A 45 -28.50 15.48 29.86
C ASP A 45 -28.70 15.50 28.34
N THR A 46 -27.89 16.28 27.62
CA THR A 46 -27.47 15.87 26.25
C THR A 46 -25.96 15.74 26.09
N GLN A 47 -25.18 16.42 26.94
CA GLN A 47 -23.72 16.33 26.95
C GLN A 47 -23.20 15.04 27.62
N THR A 48 -23.99 14.43 28.51
CA THR A 48 -23.61 13.23 29.27
C THR A 48 -23.58 11.96 28.41
N LEU A 49 -24.49 11.80 27.45
CA LEU A 49 -24.50 10.65 26.54
C LEU A 49 -23.31 10.66 25.56
N LEU A 50 -22.93 11.83 25.02
CA LEU A 50 -21.76 11.95 24.15
C LEU A 50 -20.43 11.77 24.89
N GLN A 51 -20.36 12.11 26.18
CA GLN A 51 -19.18 11.85 27.02
C GLN A 51 -19.04 10.39 27.49
N SER A 52 -20.12 9.60 27.43
CA SER A 52 -20.09 8.19 27.82
C SER A 52 -19.61 7.25 26.70
N TRP A 53 -19.56 7.72 25.46
CA TRP A 53 -19.15 6.91 24.31
C TRP A 53 -17.62 6.92 24.16
N HIS A 54 -16.95 5.99 24.84
CA HIS A 54 -15.57 5.66 24.55
C HIS A 54 -15.55 4.50 23.56
N PRO A 55 -15.28 4.72 22.26
CA PRO A 55 -15.04 3.60 21.36
C PRO A 55 -13.88 2.79 21.91
N ALA A 56 -13.95 1.46 21.79
CA ALA A 56 -12.84 0.59 22.16
C ALA A 56 -11.56 1.13 21.50
N SER A 57 -10.53 1.43 22.30
CA SER A 57 -9.25 1.95 21.82
C SER A 57 -8.34 0.84 21.31
N THR A 58 -8.60 -0.39 21.74
CA THR A 58 -7.82 -1.59 21.46
C THR A 58 -8.68 -2.71 20.86
N VAL A 59 -7.98 -3.66 20.24
CA VAL A 59 -8.52 -4.77 19.46
C VAL A 59 -7.69 -6.02 19.78
N PRO A 60 -8.32 -7.16 20.09
CA PRO A 60 -7.62 -8.39 20.43
C PRO A 60 -7.12 -9.12 19.17
N VAL A 61 -5.92 -9.70 19.26
CA VAL A 61 -5.31 -10.54 18.23
C VAL A 61 -4.87 -11.85 18.88
N THR A 62 -5.33 -12.96 18.33
CA THR A 62 -4.92 -14.30 18.77
C THR A 62 -3.58 -14.66 18.13
N VAL A 63 -2.63 -15.09 18.95
CA VAL A 63 -1.34 -15.64 18.50
C VAL A 63 -1.46 -17.15 18.51
N HIS A 64 -1.10 -17.77 17.39
CA HIS A 64 -1.20 -19.21 17.15
C HIS A 64 0.18 -19.88 17.16
N SER A 65 0.24 -21.16 17.51
CA SER A 65 1.43 -21.99 17.28
C SER A 65 1.40 -22.58 15.87
N PHE A 66 2.48 -22.41 15.11
CA PHE A 66 2.65 -23.08 13.82
C PHE A 66 3.43 -24.39 14.05
N PRO A 67 3.06 -25.54 13.46
CA PRO A 67 2.20 -25.71 12.27
C PRO A 67 0.71 -25.99 12.51
N TRP A 68 0.23 -26.21 13.74
CA TRP A 68 -1.14 -26.72 13.98
C TRP A 68 -2.21 -25.62 14.16
N LEU A 69 -1.79 -24.35 14.24
CA LEU A 69 -2.62 -23.16 14.46
C LEU A 69 -3.40 -23.15 15.80
N GLU A 70 -2.87 -23.78 16.84
CA GLU A 70 -3.47 -23.73 18.18
C GLU A 70 -3.28 -22.35 18.81
N PRO A 71 -4.31 -21.72 19.41
CA PRO A 71 -4.19 -20.41 20.03
C PRO A 71 -3.38 -20.49 21.33
N THR A 72 -2.22 -19.83 21.38
CA THR A 72 -1.34 -19.83 22.56
C THR A 72 -1.51 -18.58 23.44
N SER A 73 -1.61 -17.41 22.82
CA SER A 73 -1.69 -16.13 23.55
C SER A 73 -2.66 -15.15 22.90
N LEU A 74 -3.09 -14.17 23.69
CA LEU A 74 -3.97 -13.09 23.25
C LEU A 74 -3.25 -11.75 23.47
N GLU A 75 -3.14 -10.96 22.41
CA GLU A 75 -2.51 -9.64 22.46
C GLU A 75 -3.52 -8.52 22.16
N GLU A 76 -3.38 -7.38 22.81
CA GLU A 76 -4.11 -6.15 22.51
C GLU A 76 -3.30 -5.23 21.59
N TRP A 77 -3.99 -4.71 20.58
CA TRP A 77 -3.46 -3.79 19.59
C TRP A 77 -4.36 -2.57 19.47
N SER A 78 -3.79 -1.40 19.20
CA SER A 78 -4.61 -0.21 18.92
C SER A 78 -5.52 -0.38 17.69
N VAL A 79 -6.72 0.19 17.76
CA VAL A 79 -7.62 0.36 16.60
C VAL A 79 -6.92 1.07 15.44
N GLU A 80 -6.03 2.01 15.74
CA GLU A 80 -5.28 2.75 14.72
C GLU A 80 -4.24 1.89 13.98
N HIS A 81 -3.93 0.70 14.49
CA HIS A 81 -3.01 -0.24 13.86
C HIS A 81 -3.74 -1.28 13.00
N LEU A 82 -4.72 -1.97 13.56
CA LEU A 82 -5.33 -3.16 12.94
C LEU A 82 -6.83 -3.04 12.65
N TYR A 83 -7.45 -1.90 12.95
CA TYR A 83 -8.89 -1.71 12.74
C TYR A 83 -9.24 -0.34 12.13
N LEU A 84 -8.40 0.11 11.21
CA LEU A 84 -8.65 1.31 10.43
C LEU A 84 -9.83 1.14 9.45
N PRO A 85 -10.58 2.23 9.16
CA PRO A 85 -11.58 2.21 8.10
C PRO A 85 -10.94 1.94 6.74
N LEU A 86 -11.59 1.11 5.92
CA LEU A 86 -11.08 0.75 4.60
C LEU A 86 -11.06 1.98 3.67
N ARG A 87 -9.86 2.40 3.28
CA ARG A 87 -9.62 3.51 2.34
C ARG A 87 -8.99 3.02 1.04
N ARG A 88 -9.84 2.76 0.05
CA ARG A 88 -9.42 2.24 -1.27
C ARG A 88 -8.53 3.21 -2.04
N ASP A 89 -8.72 4.50 -1.84
CA ASP A 89 -7.91 5.57 -2.41
C ASP A 89 -6.44 5.47 -1.98
N LEU A 90 -6.18 5.26 -0.69
CA LEU A 90 -4.83 5.12 -0.14
C LEU A 90 -4.17 3.83 -0.62
N LEU A 91 -4.90 2.72 -0.59
CA LEU A 91 -4.41 1.44 -1.07
C LEU A 91 -4.05 1.49 -2.56
N HIS A 92 -4.91 2.10 -3.38
CA HIS A 92 -4.64 2.29 -4.80
C HIS A 92 -3.37 3.11 -5.03
N LEU A 93 -3.19 4.23 -4.32
CA LEU A 93 -2.00 5.06 -4.44
C LEU A 93 -0.72 4.30 -4.07
N ALA A 94 -0.75 3.50 -3.00
CA ALA A 94 0.40 2.70 -2.58
C ALA A 94 0.76 1.61 -3.61
N VAL A 95 -0.23 0.86 -4.09
CA VAL A 95 0.01 -0.21 -5.07
C VAL A 95 0.49 0.33 -6.42
N VAL A 96 -0.04 1.47 -6.87
CA VAL A 96 0.45 2.13 -8.09
C VAL A 96 1.88 2.65 -7.89
N TYR A 97 2.16 3.27 -6.76
CA TYR A 97 3.51 3.72 -6.40
C TYR A 97 4.53 2.57 -6.40
N GLU A 98 4.18 1.42 -5.80
CA GLU A 98 5.01 0.21 -5.84
C GLU A 98 5.24 -0.26 -7.28
N GLY A 99 4.17 -0.41 -8.06
CA GLY A 99 4.26 -0.86 -9.46
C GLY A 99 5.07 0.06 -10.38
N ASP A 100 5.00 1.36 -10.16
CA ASP A 100 5.81 2.36 -10.88
C ASP A 100 7.30 2.22 -10.54
N ASN A 101 7.64 1.93 -9.28
CA ASN A 101 9.02 1.79 -8.80
C ASN A 101 9.65 0.43 -9.16
N THR A 102 8.86 -0.65 -9.22
CA THR A 102 9.36 -1.97 -9.67
C THR A 102 9.67 -1.99 -11.18
N ARG A 103 9.17 -1.01 -11.94
CA ARG A 103 9.30 -0.99 -13.40
C ARG A 103 10.72 -0.64 -13.86
N LEU A 104 11.34 -1.56 -14.61
CA LEU A 104 12.71 -1.39 -15.12
C LEU A 104 12.89 -0.28 -16.18
N GLY A 105 11.89 -0.02 -17.01
CA GLY A 105 11.91 1.09 -17.96
C GLY A 105 12.95 1.03 -19.09
N THR A 106 13.34 -0.15 -19.59
CA THR A 106 14.41 -0.35 -20.59
C THR A 106 14.00 -0.20 -22.06
N ALA A 107 12.73 0.07 -22.34
CA ALA A 107 12.25 0.20 -23.71
C ALA A 107 12.97 1.34 -24.45
N SER A 108 13.64 1.01 -25.55
CA SER A 108 14.42 1.97 -26.34
C SER A 108 14.12 1.82 -27.82
N THR A 109 13.94 2.95 -28.49
CA THR A 109 13.79 3.05 -29.93
C THR A 109 14.79 4.02 -30.50
N LYS A 110 15.16 3.83 -31.76
CA LYS A 110 16.10 4.72 -32.44
C LYS A 110 15.33 5.91 -33.03
N THR A 111 15.72 7.12 -32.65
CA THR A 111 15.26 8.31 -33.35
C THR A 111 15.92 8.40 -34.72
N ARG A 112 15.47 9.33 -35.57
CA ARG A 112 16.11 9.56 -36.88
C ARG A 112 17.62 9.86 -36.79
N TRP A 113 18.10 10.30 -35.63
CA TRP A 113 19.50 10.64 -35.36
C TRP A 113 20.33 9.42 -34.95
N ASP A 114 19.69 8.42 -34.34
CA ASP A 114 20.33 7.19 -33.88
C ASP A 114 20.32 6.08 -34.95
N VAL A 115 19.47 6.21 -35.96
CA VAL A 115 19.40 5.26 -37.08
C VAL A 115 20.65 5.41 -37.97
N HIS A 116 21.33 4.30 -38.16
CA HIS A 116 22.52 4.22 -39.01
C HIS A 116 22.25 4.67 -40.47
N GLY A 117 23.07 5.59 -40.97
CA GLY A 117 23.06 6.01 -42.37
C GLY A 117 23.55 7.44 -42.59
N SER A 118 23.64 7.87 -43.85
CA SER A 118 24.05 9.24 -44.19
C SER A 118 22.92 10.25 -43.96
N HIS A 119 23.25 11.40 -43.39
CA HIS A 119 22.34 12.56 -43.25
C HIS A 119 22.23 13.39 -44.55
N ARG A 120 22.90 12.96 -45.63
CA ARG A 120 22.81 13.60 -46.95
C ARG A 120 21.37 13.55 -47.47
N LYS A 121 20.96 14.65 -48.09
CA LYS A 121 19.68 14.75 -48.79
C LYS A 121 19.60 13.70 -49.90
N VAL A 122 18.48 12.98 -49.98
CA VAL A 122 18.34 11.86 -50.93
C VAL A 122 18.28 12.31 -52.39
N HIS A 123 17.64 13.46 -52.67
CA HIS A 123 17.56 14.02 -54.01
C HIS A 123 17.44 15.56 -53.97
N PRO A 124 17.73 16.27 -55.08
CA PRO A 124 17.65 17.73 -55.15
C PRO A 124 16.26 18.29 -54.76
N GLN A 125 16.21 19.55 -54.33
CA GLN A 125 14.96 20.19 -53.84
C GLN A 125 13.84 20.25 -54.88
N LYS A 126 14.19 20.30 -56.17
CA LYS A 126 13.29 20.43 -57.33
C LYS A 126 13.88 19.64 -58.51
N GLY A 127 13.10 19.47 -59.59
CA GLY A 127 13.57 18.86 -60.84
C GLY A 127 13.48 17.33 -60.92
N THR A 128 12.94 16.65 -59.90
CA THR A 128 12.88 15.18 -59.83
C THR A 128 11.50 14.58 -60.10
N GLY A 129 10.42 15.39 -60.17
CA GLY A 129 9.04 14.90 -60.31
C GLY A 129 8.51 14.10 -59.12
N ARG A 130 9.24 14.06 -58.00
CA ARG A 130 8.90 13.31 -56.78
C ARG A 130 8.62 14.25 -55.61
N ALA A 131 7.94 13.75 -54.58
CA ALA A 131 7.79 14.47 -53.32
C ALA A 131 9.15 14.89 -52.73
N ARG A 132 9.20 16.04 -52.05
CA ARG A 132 10.43 16.55 -51.43
C ARG A 132 10.87 15.60 -50.32
N ALA A 133 12.15 15.23 -50.31
CA ALA A 133 12.72 14.40 -49.27
C ALA A 133 13.99 15.03 -48.68
N GLY A 134 14.14 14.90 -47.37
CA GLY A 134 15.36 15.20 -46.64
C GLY A 134 16.29 13.97 -46.59
N SER A 135 16.64 13.56 -45.37
CA SER A 135 17.50 12.41 -45.11
C SER A 135 16.73 11.07 -45.21
N LYS A 136 17.47 9.95 -45.30
CA LYS A 136 16.89 8.60 -45.44
C LYS A 136 16.23 8.12 -44.14
N GLN A 137 16.72 8.56 -42.98
CA GLN A 137 16.28 8.19 -41.64
C GLN A 137 14.95 8.84 -41.21
N SER A 138 14.31 9.61 -42.10
CA SER A 138 13.03 10.25 -41.79
C SER A 138 11.98 9.21 -41.38
N PRO A 139 11.19 9.45 -40.31
CA PRO A 139 10.14 8.55 -39.81
C PRO A 139 9.08 8.21 -40.88
N ILE A 140 8.89 9.09 -41.86
CA ILE A 140 7.93 8.89 -42.97
C ILE A 140 8.41 7.78 -43.92
N ARG A 141 9.71 7.46 -43.92
CA ARG A 141 10.32 6.48 -44.82
C ARG A 141 10.44 5.13 -44.11
N ARG A 142 10.36 4.05 -44.90
CA ARG A 142 10.66 2.69 -44.44
C ARG A 142 12.11 2.62 -43.96
N GLY A 143 12.33 2.04 -42.78
CA GLY A 143 13.64 1.97 -42.12
C GLY A 143 14.11 3.31 -41.53
N GLY A 144 13.24 4.32 -41.45
CA GLY A 144 13.49 5.54 -40.70
C GLY A 144 13.36 5.33 -39.20
N GLY A 145 13.83 6.31 -38.41
CA GLY A 145 13.69 6.29 -36.96
C GLY A 145 12.27 6.62 -36.50
N VAL A 146 11.93 6.30 -35.25
CA VAL A 146 10.62 6.62 -34.64
C VAL A 146 10.69 8.03 -34.02
N SER A 147 9.68 8.89 -34.26
CA SER A 147 9.70 10.27 -33.74
C SER A 147 9.48 10.37 -32.22
N HIS A 148 8.41 9.75 -31.71
CA HIS A 148 8.03 9.76 -30.29
C HIS A 148 7.99 8.33 -29.78
N GLY A 149 9.07 7.58 -30.04
CA GLY A 149 9.21 6.23 -29.54
C GLY A 149 9.66 6.23 -28.07
N PRO A 150 9.53 5.09 -27.37
CA PRO A 150 10.02 4.95 -26.01
C PRO A 150 11.55 5.07 -25.97
N HIS A 151 12.04 5.70 -24.92
CA HIS A 151 13.44 5.71 -24.52
C HIS A 151 13.55 5.25 -23.07
N PRO A 152 14.72 4.71 -22.67
CA PRO A 152 14.94 4.33 -21.28
C PRO A 152 14.71 5.52 -20.37
N ARG A 153 13.80 5.34 -19.40
CA ARG A 153 13.42 6.41 -18.46
C ARG A 153 13.02 5.81 -17.14
N ASP A 154 13.18 6.61 -16.10
CA ASP A 154 12.66 6.31 -14.78
C ASP A 154 11.13 6.51 -14.76
N PHE A 155 10.42 5.52 -14.23
CA PHE A 155 8.97 5.55 -14.05
C PHE A 155 8.57 5.82 -12.61
N GLY A 156 9.53 5.85 -11.67
CA GLY A 156 9.26 6.00 -10.26
C GLY A 156 8.44 7.24 -9.93
N THR A 157 7.34 7.04 -9.23
CA THR A 157 6.49 8.12 -8.72
C THR A 157 6.82 8.38 -7.25
N LYS A 158 6.48 9.57 -6.74
CA LYS A 158 6.73 9.93 -5.33
C LYS A 158 5.45 9.82 -4.53
N LEU A 159 5.54 9.20 -3.35
CA LEU A 159 4.45 9.13 -2.38
C LEU A 159 4.93 9.64 -1.02
N ASN A 160 4.08 10.39 -0.32
CA ASN A 160 4.41 10.86 1.02
C ASN A 160 4.50 9.66 1.98
N ARG A 161 5.57 9.61 2.80
CA ARG A 161 5.79 8.51 3.76
C ARG A 161 4.58 8.24 4.66
N LYS A 162 3.99 9.29 5.25
CA LYS A 162 2.78 9.16 6.09
C LYS A 162 1.59 8.54 5.35
N THR A 163 1.47 8.81 4.05
CA THR A 163 0.40 8.25 3.21
C THR A 163 0.65 6.78 2.94
N TYR A 164 1.90 6.40 2.67
CA TYR A 164 2.32 5.01 2.48
C TYR A 164 2.15 4.16 3.75
N ASP A 165 2.65 4.66 4.89
CA ASP A 165 2.52 4.02 6.21
C ASP A 165 1.05 3.79 6.60
N LYS A 166 0.18 4.74 6.26
CA LYS A 166 -1.26 4.60 6.47
C LYS A 166 -1.89 3.55 5.53
N ALA A 167 -1.41 3.43 4.29
CA ALA A 167 -1.86 2.39 3.37
C ALA A 167 -1.49 0.99 3.88
N TRP A 168 -0.27 0.81 4.39
CA TRP A 168 0.19 -0.41 5.06
C TRP A 168 -0.76 -0.86 6.18
N ARG A 169 -1.01 0.01 7.17
CA ARG A 169 -1.94 -0.32 8.27
C ARG A 169 -3.37 -0.52 7.79
N THR A 170 -3.81 0.19 6.75
CA THR A 170 -5.14 -0.03 6.14
C THR A 170 -5.24 -1.41 5.49
N ALA A 171 -4.17 -1.90 4.85
CA ALA A 171 -4.12 -3.24 4.26
C ALA A 171 -4.14 -4.33 5.34
N LEU A 172 -3.34 -4.18 6.41
CA LEU A 172 -3.38 -5.08 7.56
C LEU A 172 -4.76 -5.08 8.23
N SER A 173 -5.35 -3.91 8.43
CA SER A 173 -6.69 -3.77 9.00
C SER A 173 -7.75 -4.45 8.13
N TYR A 174 -7.61 -4.38 6.81
CA TYR A 174 -8.51 -5.06 5.88
C TYR A 174 -8.43 -6.59 6.04
N ARG A 175 -7.23 -7.15 6.16
CA ARG A 175 -7.02 -8.59 6.40
C ARG A 175 -7.52 -9.03 7.76
N TYR A 176 -7.22 -8.25 8.80
CA TYR A 176 -7.69 -8.51 10.16
C TYR A 176 -9.23 -8.57 10.23
N ARG A 177 -9.92 -7.57 9.65
CA ARG A 177 -11.39 -7.52 9.63
C ARG A 177 -12.05 -8.70 8.90
N ARG A 178 -11.32 -9.35 7.99
CA ARG A 178 -11.79 -10.52 7.23
C ARG A 178 -11.41 -11.85 7.88
N GLY A 179 -10.64 -11.83 8.98
CA GLY A 179 -10.08 -13.05 9.58
C GLY A 179 -9.01 -13.70 8.72
N GLU A 180 -8.41 -12.94 7.78
CA GLU A 180 -7.39 -13.43 6.84
C GLU A 180 -5.96 -13.16 7.34
N LEU A 181 -5.81 -12.37 8.41
CA LEU A 181 -4.54 -12.16 9.09
C LEU A 181 -4.40 -13.15 10.24
N LEU A 182 -3.45 -14.06 10.13
CA LEU A 182 -3.11 -15.02 11.18
C LEU A 182 -1.75 -14.66 11.77
N VAL A 183 -1.69 -14.48 13.08
CA VAL A 183 -0.45 -14.19 13.78
C VAL A 183 0.03 -15.46 14.45
N CYS A 184 1.26 -15.86 14.16
CA CYS A 184 1.90 -17.02 14.75
C CYS A 184 3.02 -16.61 15.70
N GLU A 185 3.41 -17.52 16.59
CA GLU A 185 4.61 -17.36 17.40
C GLU A 185 5.86 -17.16 16.55
N ASP A 186 6.87 -16.56 17.18
CA ASP A 186 8.19 -16.37 16.59
C ASP A 186 8.86 -17.74 16.39
N GLY A 187 9.52 -17.97 15.25
CA GLY A 187 10.07 -19.28 14.91
C GLY A 187 9.15 -20.13 14.03
N MET A 188 8.35 -19.49 13.18
CA MET A 188 7.40 -20.14 12.28
C MET A 188 8.15 -20.93 11.18
N ASP A 189 8.49 -22.18 11.46
CA ASP A 189 9.14 -23.09 10.49
C ASP A 189 8.41 -24.44 10.38
N LEU A 190 8.66 -25.17 9.29
CA LEU A 190 8.01 -26.46 9.04
C LEU A 190 8.63 -27.56 9.92
N ALA A 191 7.76 -28.25 10.66
CA ALA A 191 8.11 -29.43 11.45
C ALA A 191 8.22 -30.70 10.57
N LEU A 192 9.28 -30.77 9.76
CA LEU A 192 9.55 -31.94 8.92
C LEU A 192 9.79 -33.21 9.77
N PRO A 193 9.32 -34.38 9.32
CA PRO A 193 9.61 -35.64 10.03
C PRO A 193 11.12 -35.90 10.11
N ARG A 194 11.60 -36.30 11.29
CA ARG A 194 13.03 -36.55 11.54
C ARG A 194 13.62 -37.60 10.60
N ASP A 195 12.83 -38.61 10.23
CA ASP A 195 13.23 -39.65 9.30
C ASP A 195 13.55 -39.09 7.91
N PHE A 196 12.78 -38.08 7.47
CA PHE A 196 13.04 -37.42 6.20
C PHE A 196 14.36 -36.64 6.26
N GLU A 197 14.62 -35.91 7.33
CA GLU A 197 15.87 -35.14 7.49
C GLU A 197 17.11 -36.04 7.44
N LEU A 198 17.08 -37.20 8.10
CA LEU A 198 18.21 -38.12 8.13
C LEU A 198 18.55 -38.72 6.76
N VAL A 199 17.52 -38.92 5.92
CA VAL A 199 17.65 -39.56 4.61
C VAL A 199 17.91 -38.52 3.52
N ALA A 200 17.35 -37.31 3.65
CA ALA A 200 17.44 -36.22 2.66
C ALA A 200 18.87 -35.94 2.21
N ASP A 201 19.80 -35.80 3.15
CA ASP A 201 21.18 -35.41 2.83
C ASP A 201 22.03 -36.57 2.30
N ARG A 202 21.65 -37.82 2.58
CA ARG A 202 22.51 -38.98 2.31
C ARG A 202 22.06 -39.83 1.13
N HIS A 203 20.74 -39.95 0.91
CA HIS A 203 20.19 -41.06 0.13
C HIS A 203 19.11 -40.67 -0.87
N LEU A 204 18.55 -39.45 -0.80
CA LEU A 204 17.63 -38.98 -1.83
C LEU A 204 18.42 -38.48 -3.05
N ARG A 205 18.07 -38.98 -4.24
CA ARG A 205 18.52 -38.39 -5.51
C ARG A 205 17.90 -37.00 -5.68
N ASP A 206 18.59 -36.15 -6.42
CA ASP A 206 18.08 -34.82 -6.82
C ASP A 206 16.63 -34.92 -7.34
N GLY A 207 15.74 -34.09 -6.81
CA GLY A 207 14.31 -34.07 -7.14
C GLY A 207 13.38 -34.91 -6.25
N MET A 208 13.82 -36.02 -5.65
CA MET A 208 12.93 -36.77 -4.72
C MET A 208 12.68 -36.00 -3.43
N ARG A 209 13.69 -35.25 -2.95
CA ARG A 209 13.60 -34.34 -1.80
C ARG A 209 12.53 -33.28 -2.05
N GLU A 210 12.62 -32.62 -3.19
CA GLU A 210 11.72 -31.55 -3.63
C GLU A 210 10.28 -32.05 -3.76
N ALA A 211 10.08 -33.22 -4.38
CA ALA A 211 8.76 -33.84 -4.51
C ALA A 211 8.14 -34.20 -3.16
N TYR A 212 8.95 -34.67 -2.20
CA TYR A 212 8.47 -34.94 -0.84
C TYR A 212 8.06 -33.65 -0.14
N LEU A 213 8.89 -32.62 -0.18
CA LEU A 213 8.59 -31.31 0.40
C LEU A 213 7.30 -30.74 -0.19
N ALA A 214 7.16 -30.78 -1.51
CA ALA A 214 5.96 -30.31 -2.20
C ALA A 214 4.69 -31.03 -1.72
N LYS A 215 4.74 -32.36 -1.61
CA LYS A 215 3.62 -33.16 -1.12
C LYS A 215 3.30 -32.89 0.35
N TYR A 216 4.33 -32.80 1.20
CA TYR A 216 4.20 -32.55 2.62
C TYR A 216 3.52 -31.19 2.87
N VAL A 217 4.02 -30.14 2.22
CA VAL A 217 3.53 -28.76 2.37
C VAL A 217 2.12 -28.63 1.86
N THR A 218 1.81 -29.21 0.69
CA THR A 218 0.44 -29.24 0.17
C THR A 218 -0.52 -29.91 1.15
N GLY A 219 -0.09 -30.99 1.81
CA GLY A 219 -0.87 -31.67 2.85
C GLY A 219 -1.09 -30.80 4.09
N VAL A 220 -0.03 -30.20 4.62
CA VAL A 220 -0.09 -29.31 5.79
C VAL A 220 -0.98 -28.10 5.50
N LEU A 221 -0.71 -27.35 4.43
CA LEU A 221 -1.51 -26.19 4.06
C LEU A 221 -2.98 -26.57 3.77
N GLY A 222 -3.21 -27.70 3.11
CA GLY A 222 -4.56 -28.24 2.88
C GLY A 222 -5.31 -28.53 4.17
N SER A 223 -4.66 -29.15 5.17
CA SER A 223 -5.29 -29.45 6.47
C SER A 223 -5.62 -28.20 7.29
N LEU A 224 -4.84 -27.12 7.12
CA LEU A 224 -5.01 -25.86 7.86
C LEU A 224 -5.94 -24.86 7.15
N GLY A 225 -6.44 -25.20 5.96
CA GLY A 225 -7.17 -24.26 5.09
C GLY A 225 -6.29 -23.10 4.61
N LEU A 226 -4.97 -23.28 4.57
CA LEU A 226 -4.00 -22.31 4.03
C LEU A 226 -3.60 -22.66 2.59
N GLY A 227 -4.21 -23.68 2.01
CA GLY A 227 -3.94 -24.09 0.65
C GLY A 227 -4.77 -23.31 -0.38
N ARG A 228 -4.53 -23.64 -1.64
CA ARG A 228 -5.15 -23.09 -2.85
C ARG A 228 -6.69 -22.95 -2.82
N PRO A 229 -7.51 -23.85 -2.24
CA PRO A 229 -8.96 -23.63 -2.20
C PRO A 229 -9.36 -22.32 -1.50
N ASP A 230 -8.58 -21.88 -0.51
CA ASP A 230 -8.78 -20.64 0.24
C ASP A 230 -7.98 -19.45 -0.34
N GLY A 231 -7.30 -19.66 -1.47
CA GLY A 231 -6.38 -18.71 -2.09
C GLY A 231 -4.91 -18.98 -1.75
N ARG A 232 -4.00 -18.17 -2.31
CA ARG A 232 -2.56 -18.29 -2.00
C ARG A 232 -2.27 -17.72 -0.62
N THR A 233 -1.49 -18.41 0.19
CA THR A 233 -1.09 -17.91 1.51
C THR A 233 0.27 -17.20 1.41
N LEU A 234 0.35 -16.01 2.00
CA LEU A 234 1.62 -15.29 2.19
C LEU A 234 2.13 -15.58 3.61
N PHE A 235 3.32 -16.15 3.72
CA PHE A 235 4.04 -16.29 4.99
C PHE A 235 5.06 -15.16 5.11
N VAL A 236 5.08 -14.47 6.26
CA VAL A 236 6.05 -13.42 6.55
C VAL A 236 6.83 -13.75 7.81
N THR A 237 8.15 -13.85 7.66
CA THR A 237 9.09 -14.21 8.73
C THR A 237 10.08 -13.08 8.98
N GLY A 238 10.61 -12.99 10.20
CA GLY A 238 11.64 -11.99 10.54
C GLY A 238 12.97 -12.38 9.94
N ASP A 239 13.36 -13.63 10.17
CA ASP A 239 14.54 -14.26 9.56
C ASP A 239 14.11 -15.29 8.52
N ARG A 240 14.98 -15.52 7.52
CA ARG A 240 14.74 -16.53 6.50
C ARG A 240 14.73 -17.94 7.10
N ARG A 241 13.54 -18.56 7.16
CA ARG A 241 13.33 -19.93 7.63
C ARG A 241 13.57 -20.93 6.49
N GLN A 242 14.73 -21.59 6.49
CA GLN A 242 15.16 -22.43 5.35
C GLN A 242 14.13 -23.48 4.94
N ARG A 243 13.56 -24.24 5.90
CA ARG A 243 12.65 -25.35 5.57
C ARG A 243 11.38 -24.83 4.95
N LEU A 244 10.77 -23.78 5.53
CA LEU A 244 9.59 -23.11 5.01
C LEU A 244 9.81 -22.53 3.60
N PHE A 245 10.93 -21.82 3.38
CA PHE A 245 11.21 -21.19 2.08
C PHE A 245 11.44 -22.24 1.00
N GLU A 246 12.29 -23.24 1.25
CA GLU A 246 12.57 -24.30 0.28
C GLU A 246 11.30 -25.09 -0.07
N ALA A 247 10.46 -25.37 0.93
CA ALA A 247 9.17 -26.01 0.77
C ALA A 247 8.22 -25.23 -0.16
N LEU A 248 8.06 -23.93 0.09
CA LEU A 248 7.15 -23.08 -0.66
C LEU A 248 7.67 -22.74 -2.05
N GLU A 249 8.98 -22.71 -2.25
CA GLU A 249 9.61 -22.55 -3.56
C GLU A 249 9.21 -23.68 -4.52
N GLN A 250 9.02 -24.91 -4.01
CA GLN A 250 8.52 -26.03 -4.82
C GLN A 250 7.03 -25.90 -5.17
N VAL A 251 6.27 -25.11 -4.42
CA VAL A 251 4.79 -25.04 -4.53
C VAL A 251 4.28 -23.60 -4.57
N PRO A 252 4.69 -22.79 -5.58
CA PRO A 252 4.35 -21.36 -5.65
C PRO A 252 2.86 -21.09 -5.87
N TRP A 253 2.07 -22.10 -6.24
CA TRP A 253 0.62 -21.98 -6.40
C TRP A 253 -0.17 -22.14 -5.10
N GLU A 254 0.40 -22.73 -4.04
CA GLU A 254 -0.22 -22.84 -2.71
C GLU A 254 0.10 -21.60 -1.85
N GLY A 255 1.33 -21.10 -1.91
CA GLY A 255 1.74 -19.93 -1.15
C GLY A 255 3.16 -19.46 -1.47
N ARG A 256 3.57 -18.39 -0.79
CA ARG A 256 4.93 -17.85 -0.86
C ARG A 256 5.39 -17.41 0.53
N ALA A 257 6.68 -17.51 0.81
CA ALA A 257 7.30 -16.92 1.99
C ALA A 257 8.14 -15.71 1.59
N LEU A 258 8.03 -14.63 2.37
CA LEU A 258 8.81 -13.42 2.21
C LEU A 258 9.41 -13.03 3.56
N ASP A 259 10.61 -12.46 3.53
CA ASP A 259 11.22 -11.81 4.69
C ASP A 259 10.57 -10.44 4.92
N LEU A 260 10.62 -9.92 6.15
CA LEU A 260 10.01 -8.62 6.50
C LEU A 260 10.43 -7.46 5.59
N GLU A 261 11.66 -7.47 5.09
CA GLU A 261 12.20 -6.40 4.23
C GLU A 261 11.66 -6.42 2.80
N ASP A 262 11.22 -7.59 2.33
CA ASP A 262 10.78 -7.82 0.95
C ASP A 262 9.25 -7.77 0.80
N VAL A 263 8.51 -7.48 1.87
CA VAL A 263 7.04 -7.38 1.80
C VAL A 263 6.63 -5.99 1.34
N ASP A 264 5.70 -5.94 0.38
CA ASP A 264 5.02 -4.73 -0.09
C ASP A 264 3.53 -4.67 0.33
N VAL A 265 2.87 -3.51 0.18
CA VAL A 265 1.41 -3.37 0.38
C VAL A 265 0.66 -4.25 -0.62
N LYS A 266 1.12 -4.29 -1.87
CA LYS A 266 0.60 -5.20 -2.90
C LYS A 266 0.62 -6.65 -2.41
N ASP A 267 1.68 -7.05 -1.72
CA ASP A 267 1.83 -8.42 -1.28
C ASP A 267 0.83 -8.83 -0.21
N LEU A 268 0.53 -7.92 0.71
CA LEU A 268 -0.52 -8.09 1.71
C LEU A 268 -1.91 -8.21 1.06
N LEU A 269 -2.12 -7.74 -0.16
CA LEU A 269 -3.42 -7.68 -0.83
C LEU A 269 -3.63 -8.77 -1.91
N GLU A 270 -2.58 -9.44 -2.39
CA GLU A 270 -2.66 -10.45 -3.46
C GLU A 270 -3.28 -11.78 -3.03
N GLY A 271 -2.91 -12.28 -1.84
CA GLY A 271 -3.26 -13.62 -1.38
C GLY A 271 -4.67 -13.78 -0.84
N GLY A 272 -5.00 -15.01 -0.44
CA GLY A 272 -6.18 -15.32 0.37
C GLY A 272 -5.94 -14.95 1.83
N ARG A 273 -4.88 -15.51 2.43
CA ARG A 273 -4.52 -15.32 3.83
C ARG A 273 -3.07 -14.82 3.98
N VAL A 274 -2.81 -14.12 5.06
CA VAL A 274 -1.48 -13.63 5.44
C VAL A 274 -1.16 -14.19 6.81
N VAL A 275 -0.08 -14.98 6.89
CA VAL A 275 0.41 -15.59 8.13
C VAL A 275 1.73 -14.91 8.47
N MET A 276 1.84 -14.31 9.66
CA MET A 276 3.02 -13.54 10.06
C MET A 276 3.48 -13.97 11.44
N GLU A 277 4.79 -13.95 11.68
CA GLU A 277 5.31 -14.03 13.05
C GLU A 277 4.86 -12.80 13.86
N ARG A 278 4.66 -13.00 15.15
CA ARG A 278 4.25 -11.97 16.12
C ARG A 278 5.23 -10.81 16.18
N GLY A 279 6.53 -11.10 16.22
CA GLY A 279 7.61 -10.11 16.19
C GLY A 279 7.61 -9.30 14.89
N VAL A 280 7.38 -9.96 13.75
CA VAL A 280 7.28 -9.31 12.43
C VAL A 280 6.13 -8.33 12.39
N LEU A 281 4.94 -8.72 12.87
CA LEU A 281 3.79 -7.83 12.88
C LEU A 281 4.06 -6.57 13.71
N LYS A 282 4.69 -6.74 14.88
CA LYS A 282 5.09 -5.63 15.75
C LYS A 282 6.08 -4.71 15.07
N GLU A 283 7.14 -5.27 14.51
CA GLU A 283 8.17 -4.50 13.83
C GLU A 283 7.60 -3.76 12.59
N MET A 284 6.74 -4.43 11.83
CA MET A 284 6.08 -3.85 10.65
C MET A 284 5.22 -2.63 11.03
N ILE A 285 4.46 -2.71 12.12
CA ILE A 285 3.65 -1.59 12.61
C ILE A 285 4.55 -0.46 13.14
N GLU A 286 5.63 -0.80 13.85
CA GLU A 286 6.60 0.19 14.34
C GLU A 286 7.33 0.94 13.20
N ARG A 287 7.60 0.27 12.07
CA ARG A 287 8.16 0.89 10.86
C ARG A 287 7.16 1.85 10.18
N HIS A 288 5.86 1.54 10.24
CA HIS A 288 4.77 2.22 9.52
C HIS A 288 3.80 3.03 10.41
N GLN A 289 4.33 3.72 11.42
CA GLN A 289 3.54 4.58 12.34
C GLN A 289 3.86 6.08 12.21
N SER A 290 4.46 6.55 11.11
CA SER A 290 4.93 7.95 11.01
C SER A 290 3.83 9.02 10.99
N ASP A 291 2.58 8.64 10.78
CA ASP A 291 1.42 9.51 10.92
C ASP A 291 0.89 9.58 12.36
N LEU A 292 1.12 8.54 13.17
CA LEU A 292 0.72 8.49 14.59
C LEU A 292 1.80 9.09 15.49
N VAL A 293 3.06 8.72 15.25
CA VAL A 293 4.21 9.16 16.06
C VAL A 293 4.89 10.33 15.38
N SER A 294 4.83 11.50 16.01
CA SER A 294 5.60 12.66 15.57
C SER A 294 6.92 12.77 16.33
N LYS A 295 8.04 12.87 15.60
CA LYS A 295 9.35 13.20 16.20
C LYS A 295 9.45 14.64 16.73
N VAL A 296 8.41 15.45 16.50
CA VAL A 296 8.34 16.83 16.99
C VAL A 296 7.99 16.79 18.47
N VAL A 297 8.91 17.31 19.29
CA VAL A 297 8.67 17.50 20.72
C VAL A 297 7.93 18.83 20.88
N VAL A 298 6.72 18.80 21.42
CA VAL A 298 5.95 20.00 21.73
C VAL A 298 5.98 20.17 23.25
N ASN A 299 6.47 21.31 23.72
CA ASN A 299 6.54 21.64 25.16
C ASN A 299 7.30 20.60 26.02
N GLY A 300 8.32 19.93 25.47
CA GLY A 300 9.13 18.93 26.19
C GLY A 300 8.52 17.53 26.25
N PHE A 301 7.30 17.32 25.75
CA PHE A 301 6.67 16.00 25.68
C PHE A 301 6.83 15.39 24.28
N ALA A 302 7.37 14.17 24.22
CA ALA A 302 7.37 13.38 22.99
C ALA A 302 5.98 12.77 22.79
N HIS A 303 5.46 12.85 21.57
CA HIS A 303 4.21 12.17 21.24
C HIS A 303 4.49 10.68 21.05
N HIS A 304 4.25 9.89 22.09
CA HIS A 304 4.36 8.44 22.01
C HIS A 304 3.18 7.86 21.22
N GLY A 305 3.44 6.82 20.43
CA GLY A 305 2.41 6.10 19.69
C GLY A 305 1.48 5.32 20.62
N PRO A 306 0.32 4.87 20.13
CA PRO A 306 -0.53 3.98 20.90
C PRO A 306 0.17 2.64 21.15
N GLN A 307 -0.18 1.98 22.25
CA GLN A 307 0.44 0.70 22.62
C GLN A 307 0.16 -0.38 21.56
N SER A 308 1.18 -1.20 21.27
CA SER A 308 1.14 -2.29 20.28
C SER A 308 1.62 -3.60 20.91
N GLY A 309 0.83 -4.67 20.74
CA GLY A 309 1.21 -6.02 21.14
C GLY A 309 1.32 -6.22 22.66
N GLN A 310 0.42 -5.62 23.44
CA GLN A 310 0.38 -5.89 24.88
C GLN A 310 -0.29 -7.25 25.12
N ARG A 311 0.45 -8.22 25.68
CA ARG A 311 -0.10 -9.54 25.97
C ARG A 311 -1.10 -9.47 27.12
N LEU A 312 -2.32 -9.97 26.87
CA LEU A 312 -3.38 -10.12 27.86
C LEU A 312 -3.36 -11.48 28.55
N LEU A 313 -3.18 -12.54 27.76
CA LEU A 313 -3.27 -13.93 28.20
C LEU A 313 -2.21 -14.76 27.48
N GLY A 314 -1.70 -15.81 28.15
CA GLY A 314 -0.69 -16.74 27.60
C GLY A 314 0.72 -16.49 28.13
N ALA A 315 1.56 -17.53 28.05
CA ALA A 315 2.97 -17.53 28.49
C ALA A 315 3.88 -16.76 27.55
#